data_AF-A0ABD5DGC2-F1
#
_entry.id   AF-A0ABD5DGC2-F1
#
_cell.length_a   1.000
_cell.length_b   1.000
_cell.length_c   1.000
_cell.angle_alpha   90.00
_cell.angle_beta   90.00
_cell.angle_gamma   90.00
#
_symmetry.space_group_name_H-M   'P 1'
#
loop_
_entity.id
_entity.type
_entity.pdbx_description
1 polymer ?
#
loop_
_entity_poly.entity_id
_entity_poly.type
_entity_poly.pdbx_seq_one_letter_code
_entity_poly.pdbx_strand_id
1 'polypeptide(L)' 'PKALVEGLEGTLNLPVGEAVNWSNNLTWMLQSKNKTTGDRLSVIPQFTLNSTLSWQVREDLSLQSTFTWYGRQKPKRFN' A
#
# COMPACT_ATOMS: atom_id res chain seq x y z
N PRO A 1 -1.00 -21.79 -17.98
CA PRO A 1 -1.69 -20.83 -17.08
C PRO A 1 -1.28 -19.38 -17.38
N LYS A 2 -2.20 -18.57 -17.93
CA LYS A 2 -1.94 -17.15 -18.17
C LYS A 2 -2.46 -16.34 -16.99
N ALA A 3 -1.58 -15.78 -16.18
CA ALA A 3 -1.92 -14.86 -15.10
C ALA A 3 -1.82 -13.42 -15.61
N LEU A 4 -2.77 -12.55 -15.22
CA LEU A 4 -2.62 -11.11 -15.39
C LEU A 4 -2.73 -10.45 -14.02
N VAL A 5 -1.64 -9.82 -13.62
CA VAL A 5 -1.56 -8.95 -12.46
C VAL A 5 -1.22 -7.57 -12.97
N GLU A 6 -2.03 -6.59 -12.61
CA GLU A 6 -1.86 -5.21 -13.02
C GLU A 6 -2.20 -4.32 -11.83
N GLY A 7 -1.35 -3.34 -11.55
CA GLY A 7 -1.53 -2.42 -10.46
C GLY A 7 -0.76 -1.13 -10.70
N LEU A 8 -1.10 -0.12 -9.90
CA LEU A 8 -0.42 1.17 -9.85
C LEU A 8 0.32 1.25 -8.52
N GLU A 9 1.58 1.69 -8.59
CA GLU A 9 2.38 1.97 -7.41
C GLU A 9 2.76 3.45 -7.43
N GLY A 10 2.53 4.10 -6.30
CA GLY A 10 2.83 5.52 -6.10
C GLY A 10 3.61 5.69 -4.80
N THR A 11 4.63 6.54 -4.85
CA THR A 11 5.37 6.96 -3.66
C THR A 11 5.34 8.48 -3.59
N LEU A 12 5.04 9.01 -2.42
CA LEU A 12 4.99 10.44 -2.16
C LEU A 12 5.73 10.74 -0.86
N ASN A 13 6.89 11.39 -1.01
CA ASN A 13 7.70 11.86 0.11
C ASN A 13 7.66 13.39 0.13
N LEU A 14 7.22 13.95 1.24
CA LEU A 14 7.04 15.38 1.42
C LEU A 14 7.83 15.83 2.65
N PRO A 15 8.83 16.71 2.49
CA PRO A 15 9.39 17.46 3.60
C PRO A 15 8.37 18.54 4.01
N VAL A 16 7.55 18.25 5.02
CA VAL A 16 6.49 19.17 5.48
C VAL A 16 7.10 20.38 6.22
N GLY A 17 8.28 20.20 6.80
CA GLY A 17 9.11 21.26 7.35
C GLY A 17 10.55 20.78 7.55
N GLU A 18 11.41 21.62 8.12
CA GLU A 18 12.84 21.30 8.31
C GLU A 18 13.08 20.06 9.19
N ALA A 19 12.19 19.82 10.15
CA ALA A 19 12.30 18.71 11.11
C ALA A 19 11.22 17.63 10.92
N VAL A 20 10.32 17.78 9.94
CA VAL A 20 9.17 16.88 9.74
C VAL A 20 9.18 16.32 8.32
N ASN A 21 9.32 15.00 8.22
CA ASN A 21 9.23 14.28 6.95
C ASN A 21 7.99 13.38 6.94
N TRP A 22 7.23 13.45 5.85
CA TRP A 22 6.05 12.64 5.65
C TRP A 22 6.20 11.77 4.40
N SER A 23 6.26 10.46 4.61
CA SER A 23 6.47 9.46 3.56
C SER A 23 5.25 8.59 3.39
N ASN A 24 4.81 8.41 2.15
CA ASN A 24 3.64 7.62 1.81
C ASN A 24 3.95 6.69 0.65
N ASN A 25 3.50 5.45 0.74
CA ASN A 25 3.54 4.47 -0.33
C ASN A 25 2.14 3.89 -0.53
N LEU A 26 1.65 3.97 -1.77
CA LEU A 26 0.34 3.47 -2.16
C LEU A 26 0.51 2.44 -3.27
N THR A 27 -0.05 1.26 -3.05
CA THR A 27 -0.22 0.23 -4.09
C THR A 27 -1.70 0.04 -4.34
N TRP A 28 -2.14 0.12 -5.59
CA TRP A 28 -3.52 -0.12 -6.01
C TRP A 28 -3.56 -1.24 -7.04
N MET A 29 -4.32 -2.29 -6.77
CA MET A 29 -4.44 -3.47 -7.64
C MET A 29 -5.64 -3.34 -8.57
N LEU A 30 -5.38 -3.15 -9.87
CA LEU A 30 -6.40 -3.02 -10.91
C LEU A 30 -6.94 -4.39 -11.34
N GLN A 31 -6.04 -5.34 -11.62
CA GLN A 31 -6.40 -6.69 -12.04
C GLN A 31 -5.56 -7.74 -11.33
N SER A 32 -6.22 -8.80 -10.86
CA SER A 32 -5.56 -10.02 -10.37
C SER A 32 -6.46 -11.18 -10.79
N LYS A 33 -6.29 -11.65 -12.02
CA LYS A 33 -7.13 -12.69 -12.62
C LYS A 33 -6.26 -13.77 -13.28
N ASN A 34 -6.64 -15.02 -13.07
CA ASN A 34 -6.18 -16.15 -13.85
C ASN A 34 -7.00 -16.21 -15.14
N LYS A 35 -6.38 -15.94 -16.30
CA LYS A 35 -7.05 -15.94 -17.60
C LYS A 35 -7.49 -17.34 -18.04
N THR A 36 -7.11 -18.40 -17.34
CA THR A 36 -7.50 -19.79 -17.66
C THR A 36 -8.75 -20.24 -16.89
N THR A 37 -8.97 -19.76 -15.66
CA THR A 37 -10.14 -20.14 -14.83
C THR A 37 -11.09 -18.98 -14.52
N GLY A 38 -10.70 -17.74 -14.83
CA GLY A 38 -11.44 -16.52 -14.47
C GLY A 38 -11.29 -16.12 -13.00
N ASP A 39 -10.73 -16.99 -12.16
CA ASP A 39 -10.59 -16.79 -10.72
C ASP A 39 -9.38 -15.93 -10.33
N ARG A 40 -9.43 -15.35 -9.12
CA ARG A 40 -8.34 -14.53 -8.58
C ARG A 40 -7.13 -15.38 -8.21
N LEU A 41 -5.93 -14.94 -8.60
CA LEU A 41 -4.67 -15.65 -8.31
C LEU A 41 -4.36 -15.67 -6.80
N SER A 42 -4.63 -14.57 -6.10
CA SER A 42 -4.39 -14.42 -4.65
C SER A 42 -5.41 -13.50 -3.97
N VAL A 43 -5.63 -13.71 -2.67
CA VAL A 43 -6.43 -12.80 -1.81
C VAL A 43 -5.51 -11.67 -1.36
N ILE A 44 -5.49 -10.59 -2.14
CA ILE A 44 -4.76 -9.37 -1.80
C ILE A 44 -5.73 -8.21 -1.61
N PRO A 45 -5.42 -7.24 -0.73
CA PRO A 45 -6.18 -6.00 -0.62
C PRO A 45 -6.29 -5.30 -1.98
N GLN A 46 -7.43 -4.67 -2.27
CA GLN A 46 -7.59 -3.87 -3.49
C GLN A 46 -6.60 -2.69 -3.54
N PHE A 47 -6.26 -2.13 -2.39
CA PHE A 47 -5.19 -1.17 -2.25
C PHE A 47 -4.52 -1.33 -0.88
N THR A 48 -3.28 -0.90 -0.78
CA THR A 48 -2.55 -0.77 0.48
C THR A 48 -1.90 0.61 0.51
N LEU A 49 -2.22 1.40 1.52
CA LEU A 49 -1.58 2.68 1.79
C LEU A 49 -0.75 2.55 3.06
N ASN A 50 0.54 2.81 2.96
CA ASN A 50 1.44 2.96 4.10
C ASN A 50 1.83 4.44 4.20
N SER A 51 1.70 5.01 5.39
CA SER A 51 2.02 6.40 5.70
C SER A 51 2.91 6.45 6.93
N THR A 52 3.97 7.24 6.90
CA THR A 52 4.91 7.41 8.01
C THR A 52 5.23 8.88 8.16
N LEU A 53 4.88 9.43 9.32
CA LEU A 53 5.24 10.77 9.72
C LEU A 53 6.40 10.68 10.71
N SER A 54 7.56 11.22 10.33
CA SER A 54 8.75 11.29 11.19
C SER A 54 9.00 12.74 11.56
N TRP A 55 9.11 13.01 12.86
CA TRP A 55 9.33 14.34 13.39
C TRP A 55 10.51 14.32 14.38
N GLN A 56 11.55 15.07 14.06
CA GLN A 56 12.63 15.36 15.00
C GLN A 56 12.20 16.52 15.91
N VAL A 57 11.82 16.23 17.15
CA VAL A 57 11.36 17.26 18.08
C VAL A 57 12.55 18.07 18.60
N ARG A 58 13.64 17.38 18.93
CA ARG A 58 14.93 17.91 19.42
C ARG A 58 16.06 17.00 18.95
N GLU A 59 17.32 17.39 19.07
CA GLU A 59 18.47 16.56 18.65
C GLU A 59 18.49 15.16 19.29
N ASP A 60 17.96 15.03 20.52
CA ASP A 60 17.92 13.81 21.31
C ASP A 60 16.54 13.12 21.36
N LEU A 61 15.52 13.70 20.71
CA LEU A 61 14.15 13.17 20.73
C LEU A 61 13.49 13.21 19.35
N SER A 62 13.13 12.02 18.85
CA SER A 62 12.37 11.84 17.62
C SER A 62 11.05 11.12 17.89
N LEU A 63 9.99 11.52 17.19
CA LEU A 63 8.70 10.85 17.17
C LEU A 63 8.43 10.30 15.78
N GLN A 64 7.90 9.09 15.72
CA GLN A 64 7.45 8.47 14.47
C GLN A 64 6.04 7.92 14.64
N SER A 65 5.17 8.28 13.70
CA SER A 65 3.82 7.75 13.62
C SER A 65 3.66 7.00 12.31
N THR A 66 3.25 5.74 12.39
CA THR A 66 3.03 4.86 11.24
C THR A 66 1.56 4.53 11.12
N PHE A 67 1.01 4.69 9.92
CA PHE A 67 -0.37 4.37 9.61
C PHE A 67 -0.44 3.48 8.37
N THR A 68 -1.18 2.39 8.47
CA THR A 68 -1.41 1.50 7.33
C THR A 68 -2.90 1.27 7.13
N TRP A 69 -3.36 1.46 5.89
CA TRP A 69 -4.73 1.23 5.50
C TRP A 69 -4.82 0.19 4.38
N TYR A 70 -5.51 -0.90 4.68
CA TYR A 70 -5.82 -1.96 3.74
C TYR A 70 -7.24 -1.79 3.19
N GLY A 71 -7.35 -1.79 1.87
CA GLY A 71 -8.63 -1.83 1.17
C GLY A 71 -9.32 -3.19 1.27
N ARG A 72 -10.53 -3.27 0.72
CA ARG A 72 -11.36 -4.48 0.77
C ARG A 72 -10.61 -5.68 0.18
N GLN A 73 -10.52 -6.75 0.96
CA GLN A 73 -10.07 -8.06 0.49
C GLN A 73 -11.31 -8.83 0.02
N LYS A 74 -11.31 -9.30 -1.23
CA LYS A 74 -12.35 -10.24 -1.67
C LYS A 74 -11.79 -11.65 -1.51
N PRO A 75 -12.41 -12.51 -0.67
CA PRO A 75 -11.95 -13.87 -0.49
C PRO A 75 -12.00 -14.65 -1.81
N LYS A 76 -11.17 -15.68 -1.93
CA LYS A 76 -11.27 -16.64 -3.03
C LYS A 76 -12.66 -17.27 -2.97
N ARG A 77 -13.35 -17.32 -4.12
CA ARG A 77 -14.55 -18.14 -4.22
C ARG A 77 -14.08 -19.60 -4.16
N PHE A 78 -14.38 -20.27 -3.07
CA PHE A 78 -14.35 -21.74 -3.04
C PHE A 78 -15.69 -22.17 -3.62
N ASN A 79 -15.66 -22.80 -4.80
CA ASN A 79 -16.76 -23.65 -5.26
C ASN A 79 -16.61 -25.03 -4.65
#